data_AF-A0A499VCW2-F1
#
_entry.id   AF-A0A499VCW2-F1
#
_cell.length_a   1.000
_cell.length_b   1.000
_cell.length_c   1.000
_cell.angle_alpha   90.00
_cell.angle_beta   90.00
_cell.angle_gamma   90.00
#
_symmetry.space_group_name_H-M   'P 1'
#
loop_
_entity.id
_entity.type
_entity.pdbx_description
1 polymer ?
#
loop_
_entity_poly.entity_id
_entity_poly.type
_entity_poly.pdbx_seq_one_letter_code
_entity_poly.pdbx_strand_id
1 'polypeptide(L)'
;MPRCAGVPRETGRLVPLRRIVAREGPARVQVVLHPVTGYGREPMREMRRGASGEWRARLGGLALRWAGAEDARPAGDGGDGCRFTLELDLAEGQRRDLVLEWGAGPLRTPTVDPGRAWAATERAWASAAPGARRHRGGP
;
A
#
# COMPACT_ATOMS: atom_id res chain seq x y z
N MET A 1 25.31 -10.26 23.31
CA MET A 1 23.93 -9.84 22.94
C MET A 1 23.93 -9.49 21.45
N PRO A 2 23.42 -10.35 20.54
CA PRO A 2 23.40 -10.00 19.13
C PRO A 2 22.33 -8.94 18.90
N ARG A 3 22.73 -7.80 18.33
CA ARG A 3 21.81 -6.74 17.90
C ARG A 3 21.14 -7.18 16.60
N CYS A 4 19.82 -7.36 16.61
CA CYS A 4 19.03 -7.44 15.39
C CYS A 4 19.17 -6.11 14.63
N ALA A 5 19.85 -6.13 13.49
CA ALA A 5 19.87 -5.00 12.57
C ALA A 5 18.52 -4.92 11.85
N GLY A 6 17.57 -4.21 12.44
CA GLY A 6 16.45 -3.67 11.67
C GLY A 6 17.01 -2.69 10.65
N VAL A 7 16.87 -2.98 9.36
CA VAL A 7 17.28 -2.05 8.30
C VAL A 7 16.50 -0.74 8.51
N PRO A 8 17.15 0.42 8.63
CA PRO A 8 16.44 1.69 8.81
C PRO A 8 15.57 1.94 7.57
N ARG A 9 14.26 1.73 7.73
CA ARG A 9 13.29 2.37 6.84
C ARG A 9 13.43 3.86 7.11
N GLU A 10 13.67 4.65 6.07
CA GLU A 10 13.80 6.11 6.13
C GLU A 10 12.89 6.70 7.23
N THR A 11 13.52 7.24 8.27
CA THR A 11 12.83 7.68 9.50
C THR A 11 11.78 8.72 9.12
N GLY A 12 10.51 8.35 9.18
CA GLY A 12 9.38 9.24 8.92
C GLY A 12 8.51 8.89 7.71
N ARG A 13 8.81 7.83 6.94
CA ARG A 13 7.98 7.41 5.81
C ARG A 13 7.69 5.91 5.80
N LEU A 14 6.39 5.54 5.77
CA LEU A 14 5.96 4.15 5.63
C LEU A 14 5.42 3.89 4.21
N VAL A 15 5.96 2.90 3.48
CA VAL A 15 5.46 2.51 2.15
C VAL A 15 4.96 1.05 2.08
N PRO A 16 3.74 0.68 2.51
CA PRO A 16 3.22 -0.66 2.28
C PRO A 16 2.98 -0.93 0.79
N LEU A 17 3.37 -2.12 0.33
CA LEU A 17 3.18 -2.58 -1.05
C LEU A 17 2.23 -3.78 -1.08
N ARG A 18 1.29 -3.79 -2.03
CA ARG A 18 0.45 -4.94 -2.30
C ARG A 18 0.40 -5.22 -3.80
N ARG A 19 0.68 -6.46 -4.18
CA ARG A 19 0.61 -6.94 -5.56
C ARG A 19 -0.47 -8.01 -5.64
N ILE A 20 -1.48 -7.77 -6.47
CA ILE A 20 -2.60 -8.68 -6.72
C ILE A 20 -2.42 -9.22 -8.13
N VAL A 21 -2.47 -10.54 -8.29
CA VAL A 21 -2.29 -11.22 -9.58
C VAL A 21 -3.36 -12.28 -9.74
N ALA A 22 -4.07 -12.26 -10.86
CA ALA A 22 -4.93 -13.37 -11.28
C ALA A 22 -4.04 -14.45 -11.88
N ARG A 23 -3.81 -15.54 -11.13
CA ARG A 23 -2.82 -16.58 -11.52
C ARG A 23 -3.40 -17.66 -12.39
N GLU A 24 -4.56 -18.19 -12.00
CA GLU A 24 -5.24 -19.31 -12.64
C GLU A 24 -6.67 -18.86 -12.90
N GLY A 25 -6.95 -18.43 -14.12
CA GLY A 25 -8.23 -17.82 -14.50
C GLY A 25 -8.41 -16.35 -14.06
N PRO A 26 -9.50 -15.71 -14.51
CA PRO A 26 -9.85 -14.35 -14.12
C PRO A 26 -10.26 -14.26 -12.64
N ALA A 27 -10.03 -13.10 -12.02
CA ALA A 27 -10.34 -12.86 -10.62
C ALA A 27 -11.06 -11.53 -10.40
N ARG A 28 -12.07 -11.53 -9.52
CA ARG A 28 -12.70 -10.33 -8.96
C ARG A 28 -12.23 -10.10 -7.55
N VAL A 29 -11.71 -8.91 -7.25
CA VAL A 29 -11.13 -8.59 -5.94
C VAL A 29 -11.66 -7.25 -5.46
N GLN A 30 -12.32 -7.26 -4.30
CA GLN A 30 -12.61 -6.06 -3.55
C GLN A 30 -11.44 -5.73 -2.62
N VAL A 31 -10.95 -4.50 -2.69
CA VAL A 31 -9.93 -3.97 -1.80
C VAL A 31 -10.54 -2.86 -0.95
N VAL A 32 -10.48 -3.03 0.36
CA VAL A 32 -10.90 -2.01 1.33
C VAL A 32 -9.68 -1.44 2.02
N LEU A 33 -9.47 -0.14 1.89
CA LEU A 33 -8.48 0.61 2.66
C LEU A 33 -9.23 1.42 3.72
N HIS A 34 -9.16 0.97 4.96
CA HIS A 34 -9.75 1.67 6.11
C HIS A 34 -8.64 2.07 7.10
N PRO A 35 -7.97 3.22 6.86
CA PRO A 35 -6.89 3.68 7.71
C PRO A 35 -7.46 4.41 8.92
N VAL A 36 -7.06 3.99 10.13
CA VAL A 36 -7.50 4.59 11.41
C VAL A 36 -6.31 5.03 12.25
N THR A 37 -6.41 6.18 12.92
CA THR A 37 -5.44 6.65 13.92
C THR A 37 -6.12 7.12 15.19
N GLY A 38 -5.34 7.40 16.24
CA GLY A 38 -5.87 7.86 17.52
C GLY A 38 -6.86 6.87 18.14
N TYR A 39 -6.63 5.57 17.94
CA TYR A 39 -7.56 4.49 18.35
C TYR A 39 -8.96 4.64 17.74
N GLY A 40 -9.04 5.06 16.47
CA GLY A 40 -10.31 5.24 15.74
C GLY A 40 -10.96 6.60 15.95
N ARG A 41 -10.37 7.49 16.76
CA ARG A 41 -10.91 8.83 17.02
C ARG A 41 -10.62 9.84 15.92
N GLU A 42 -9.63 9.56 15.08
CA GLU A 42 -9.21 10.46 14.02
C GLU A 42 -9.51 9.81 12.66
N PRO A 43 -10.66 10.15 12.03
CA PRO A 43 -11.02 9.61 10.72
C PRO A 43 -10.14 10.23 9.63
N MET A 44 -10.08 9.53 8.49
CA MET A 44 -9.42 10.03 7.29
C MET A 44 -10.17 11.24 6.72
N ARG A 45 -9.44 12.32 6.41
CA ARG A 45 -9.97 13.60 5.93
C ARG A 45 -9.21 14.08 4.69
N GLU A 46 -9.68 15.17 4.08
CA GLU A 46 -9.05 15.82 2.93
C GLU A 46 -8.75 14.87 1.75
N MET A 47 -9.67 13.92 1.52
CA MET A 47 -9.56 12.95 0.45
C MET A 47 -9.68 13.63 -0.89
N ARG A 48 -8.65 13.51 -1.73
CA ARG A 48 -8.63 14.10 -3.06
C ARG A 48 -7.76 13.30 -4.01
N ARG A 49 -8.03 13.41 -5.30
CA ARG A 49 -7.17 12.86 -6.35
C ARG A 49 -6.02 13.82 -6.64
N GLY A 50 -4.82 13.27 -6.75
CA GLY A 50 -3.65 13.96 -7.27
C GLY A 50 -3.62 13.96 -8.79
N ALA A 51 -2.68 14.71 -9.36
CA ALA A 51 -2.55 14.88 -10.80
C ALA A 51 -2.22 13.58 -11.55
N SER A 52 -1.62 12.60 -10.87
CA SER A 52 -1.27 11.29 -11.45
C SER A 52 -2.32 10.22 -11.16
N GLY A 53 -3.51 10.61 -10.71
CA GLY A 53 -4.62 9.71 -10.38
C GLY A 53 -4.51 9.04 -9.01
N GLU A 54 -3.46 9.34 -8.23
CA GLU A 54 -3.29 8.79 -6.89
C GLU A 54 -4.22 9.47 -5.88
N TRP A 55 -4.73 8.71 -4.92
CA TRP A 55 -5.48 9.28 -3.81
C TRP A 55 -4.53 9.92 -2.80
N ARG A 56 -4.93 11.07 -2.24
CA ARG A 56 -4.27 11.74 -1.13
C ARG A 56 -5.28 11.98 -0.02
N ALA A 57 -4.84 11.84 1.22
CA ALA A 57 -5.67 12.10 2.39
C ALA A 57 -4.81 12.49 3.60
N ARG A 58 -5.47 12.93 4.66
CA ARG A 58 -4.88 13.16 5.99
C ARG A 58 -5.49 12.21 7.00
N LEU A 59 -4.67 11.76 7.94
CA LEU A 59 -5.09 10.94 9.06
C LEU A 59 -4.35 11.41 10.32
N GLY A 60 -5.00 12.26 11.11
CA GLY A 60 -4.35 13.02 12.17
C GLY A 60 -3.15 13.82 11.64
N GLY A 61 -1.99 13.62 12.27
CA GLY A 61 -0.72 14.20 11.85
C GLY A 61 -0.11 13.61 10.58
N LEU A 62 -0.64 12.51 10.05
CA LEU A 62 -0.06 11.79 8.91
C LEU A 62 -0.65 12.23 7.57
N ALA A 63 0.22 12.37 6.57
CA ALA A 63 -0.17 12.48 5.17
C ALA A 63 -0.17 11.08 4.53
N LEU A 64 -1.22 10.77 3.77
CA LEU A 64 -1.39 9.52 3.04
C LEU A 64 -1.37 9.79 1.54
N ARG A 65 -0.75 8.88 0.78
CA ARG A 65 -0.87 8.78 -0.67
C ARG A 65 -1.11 7.33 -1.07
N TRP A 66 -2.07 7.06 -1.95
CA TRP A 66 -2.39 5.72 -2.40
C TRP A 66 -2.47 5.65 -3.93
N ALA A 67 -1.51 4.96 -4.54
CA ALA A 67 -1.36 4.82 -5.98
C ALA A 67 -1.74 3.41 -6.47
N GLY A 68 -2.11 3.31 -7.75
CA GLY A 68 -2.69 2.09 -8.36
C GLY A 68 -4.16 1.85 -8.00
N ALA A 69 -4.78 2.85 -7.37
CA ALA A 69 -6.14 2.84 -6.87
C ALA A 69 -6.98 3.97 -7.47
N GLU A 70 -6.68 4.34 -8.72
CA GLU A 70 -7.37 5.40 -9.46
C GLU A 70 -8.88 5.15 -9.57
N ASP A 71 -9.33 3.91 -9.55
CA ASP A 71 -10.76 3.57 -9.62
C ASP A 71 -11.42 3.46 -8.24
N ALA A 72 -10.65 3.68 -7.16
CA ALA A 72 -11.19 3.58 -5.81
C ALA A 72 -12.18 4.71 -5.54
N ARG A 73 -13.17 4.40 -4.71
CA ARG A 73 -14.22 5.31 -4.29
C ARG A 73 -14.13 5.54 -2.79
N PRO A 74 -14.17 6.79 -2.32
CA PRO A 74 -14.42 7.07 -0.91
C PRO A 74 -15.78 6.49 -0.50
N ALA A 75 -15.86 5.91 0.68
CA ALA A 75 -17.08 5.38 1.26
C ALA A 75 -17.13 5.69 2.76
N GLY A 76 -18.34 5.81 3.30
CA GLY A 76 -18.58 6.12 4.70
C GLY A 76 -18.94 7.59 4.94
N ASP A 77 -20.01 7.79 5.69
CA ASP A 77 -20.61 9.05 6.07
C ASP A 77 -21.14 8.86 7.50
N GLY A 78 -20.55 9.57 8.47
CA GLY A 78 -20.82 9.37 9.90
C GLY A 78 -19.71 8.66 10.68
N GLY A 79 -19.99 8.35 11.95
CA GLY A 79 -19.03 7.97 13.00
C GLY A 79 -18.16 6.73 12.76
N ASP A 80 -18.45 5.94 11.72
CA ASP A 80 -17.71 4.71 11.37
C ASP A 80 -16.41 4.95 10.59
N GLY A 81 -16.14 6.20 10.21
CA GLY A 81 -14.89 6.62 9.58
C GLY A 81 -14.89 6.47 8.05
N CYS A 82 -14.21 7.41 7.38
CA CYS A 82 -14.02 7.38 5.92
C CYS A 82 -13.06 6.26 5.52
N ARG A 83 -13.43 5.47 4.51
CA ARG A 83 -12.59 4.42 3.90
C ARG A 83 -12.56 4.58 2.38
N PHE A 84 -11.67 3.84 1.72
CA PHE A 84 -11.76 3.63 0.28
C PHE A 84 -12.14 2.19 -0.04
N THR A 85 -12.94 2.03 -1.09
CA THR A 85 -13.26 0.73 -1.70
C THR A 85 -12.86 0.74 -3.17
N LEU A 86 -12.17 -0.31 -3.60
CA LEU A 86 -11.72 -0.50 -4.98
C LEU A 86 -12.12 -1.90 -5.43
N GLU A 87 -12.89 -1.98 -6.51
CA GLU A 87 -13.18 -3.24 -7.19
C GLU A 87 -12.17 -3.43 -8.33
N LEU A 88 -11.64 -4.65 -8.43
CA LEU A 88 -10.72 -5.04 -9.49
C LEU A 88 -11.27 -6.27 -10.21
N ASP A 89 -11.54 -6.12 -11.51
CA ASP A 89 -11.74 -7.24 -12.43
C ASP A 89 -10.41 -7.48 -13.16
N LEU A 90 -9.74 -8.60 -12.86
CA LEU A 90 -8.45 -8.97 -13.44
C LEU A 90 -8.63 -10.18 -14.34
N ALA A 91 -8.25 -10.06 -15.62
CA ALA A 91 -8.07 -11.22 -16.49
C ALA A 91 -6.88 -12.07 -16.04
N GLU A 92 -6.85 -13.34 -16.45
CA GLU A 92 -5.72 -14.23 -16.15
C GLU A 92 -4.39 -13.59 -16.57
N GLY A 93 -3.38 -13.69 -15.69
CA GLY A 93 -2.07 -13.08 -15.87
C GLY A 93 -2.01 -11.59 -15.56
N GLN A 94 -3.14 -10.88 -15.46
CA GLN A 94 -3.14 -9.47 -15.10
C GLN A 94 -2.73 -9.24 -13.65
N ARG A 95 -2.15 -8.07 -13.44
CA ARG A 95 -1.60 -7.65 -12.16
C ARG A 95 -2.00 -6.23 -11.85
N ARG A 96 -2.32 -6.00 -10.57
CA ARG A 96 -2.44 -4.67 -9.99
C ARG A 96 -1.44 -4.50 -8.85
N ASP A 97 -0.66 -3.42 -8.92
CA ASP A 97 0.23 -3.00 -7.83
C ASP A 97 -0.40 -1.81 -7.12
N LEU A 98 -0.60 -1.94 -5.81
CA LEU A 98 -1.09 -0.90 -4.92
C LEU A 98 0.05 -0.43 -4.04
N VAL A 99 0.30 0.87 -4.04
CA VAL A 99 1.37 1.50 -3.25
C VAL A 99 0.74 2.48 -2.29
N LEU A 100 0.85 2.19 -1.00
CA LEU A 100 0.40 3.06 0.06
C LEU A 100 1.61 3.77 0.65
N GLU A 101 1.57 5.09 0.76
CA GLU A 101 2.64 5.90 1.35
C GLU A 101 2.07 6.71 2.52
N TRP A 102 2.84 6.78 3.60
CA TRP A 102 2.52 7.54 4.80
C TRP A 102 3.71 8.40 5.19
N GLY A 103 3.47 9.63 5.61
CA GLY A 103 4.52 10.49 6.16
C GLY A 103 4.02 11.35 7.30
N ALA A 104 4.89 11.65 8.26
CA ALA A 104 4.61 12.60 9.34
C ALA A 104 4.49 14.06 8.86
N GLY A 105 4.82 14.32 7.60
CA GLY A 105 4.68 15.61 6.94
C GLY A 105 4.26 15.46 5.48
N PRO A 106 4.16 16.57 4.73
CA PRO A 106 3.75 16.54 3.34
C PRO A 106 4.62 15.60 2.50
N LEU A 107 3.99 14.67 1.79
CA LEU A 107 4.69 13.80 0.84
C LEU A 107 5.02 14.64 -0.40
N ARG A 108 6.20 15.26 -0.42
CA ARG A 108 6.70 16.13 -1.51
C ARG A 108 7.44 15.38 -2.62
N THR A 109 7.83 14.14 -2.35
CA THR A 109 8.50 13.29 -3.34
C THR A 109 7.53 12.86 -4.45
N PRO A 110 8.05 12.52 -5.64
CA PRO A 110 7.27 11.80 -6.64
C PRO A 110 6.64 10.53 -6.05
N THR A 111 5.54 10.08 -6.66
CA THR A 111 4.90 8.82 -6.29
C THR A 111 5.88 7.69 -6.51
N VAL A 112 5.92 6.75 -5.57
CA VAL A 112 6.84 5.61 -5.66
C VAL A 112 6.45 4.71 -6.83
N ASP A 113 7.43 4.44 -7.68
CA ASP A 113 7.29 3.44 -8.73
C ASP A 113 7.14 2.03 -8.10
N PRO A 114 6.03 1.32 -8.36
CA PRO A 114 5.78 0.02 -7.73
C PRO A 114 6.82 -1.03 -8.13
N GLY A 115 7.30 -1.02 -9.37
CA GLY A 115 8.29 -1.99 -9.86
C GLY A 115 9.62 -1.87 -9.11
N ARG A 116 10.13 -0.65 -8.99
CA ARG A 116 11.34 -0.31 -8.25
C ARG A 116 11.21 -0.62 -6.77
N ALA A 117 10.05 -0.33 -6.17
CA ALA A 117 9.79 -0.58 -4.75
C ALA A 117 9.75 -2.07 -4.42
N TRP A 118 9.10 -2.88 -5.26
CA TRP A 118 9.12 -4.33 -5.15
C TRP A 118 10.53 -4.89 -5.28
N ALA A 119 11.27 -4.48 -6.32
CA ALA A 119 12.64 -4.96 -6.52
C ALA A 119 13.56 -4.57 -5.35
N ALA A 120 13.38 -3.38 -4.77
CA ALA A 120 14.12 -2.97 -3.57
C ALA A 120 13.76 -3.81 -2.34
N THR A 121 12.46 -4.10 -2.15
CA THR A 121 11.98 -4.92 -1.04
C THR A 121 12.49 -6.36 -1.16
N GLU A 122 12.43 -6.96 -2.35
CA GLU A 122 12.95 -8.30 -2.62
C GLU A 122 14.46 -8.40 -2.37
N ARG A 123 15.23 -7.39 -2.79
CA ARG A 123 16.67 -7.31 -2.47
C ARG A 123 16.90 -7.22 -0.97
N ALA A 124 16.18 -6.33 -0.28
CA ALA A 124 16.32 -6.15 1.16
C ALA A 124 16.00 -7.44 1.93
N TRP A 125 14.94 -8.17 1.54
CA TRP A 125 14.62 -9.46 2.13
C TRP A 125 15.68 -10.53 1.81
N ALA A 126 16.17 -10.61 0.57
CA ALA A 126 17.23 -11.55 0.21
C ALA A 126 18.52 -11.31 1.01
N SER A 127 18.87 -10.05 1.26
CA SER A 127 20.02 -9.68 2.08
C SER A 127 19.80 -9.93 3.58
N ALA A 128 18.58 -9.78 4.08
CA ALA A 128 18.26 -9.96 5.50
C ALA A 128 17.97 -11.42 5.89
N ALA A 129 17.54 -12.26 4.93
CA ALA A 129 17.25 -13.67 5.13
C ALA A 129 17.98 -14.54 4.08
N PRO A 130 19.33 -14.59 4.11
CA PRO A 130 20.10 -15.45 3.21
C PRO A 130 19.76 -16.91 3.50
N GLY A 131 19.10 -17.60 2.56
CA GLY A 131 18.78 -19.03 2.65
C GLY A 131 17.29 -19.41 2.59
N ALA A 132 16.37 -18.46 2.46
CA ALA A 132 14.95 -18.77 2.26
C ALA A 132 14.73 -19.50 0.90
N ARG A 133 14.73 -20.84 0.91
CA ARG A 133 14.36 -21.65 -0.24
C ARG A 133 12.96 -21.25 -0.71
N ARG A 134 12.83 -20.92 -1.99
CA ARG A 134 11.51 -20.85 -2.65
C ARG A 134 10.85 -22.23 -2.48
N HIS A 135 9.77 -22.30 -1.73
CA HIS A 135 8.93 -23.50 -1.70
C HIS A 135 8.33 -23.66 -3.10
N ARG A 136 8.90 -24.58 -3.88
CA ARG A 136 8.32 -25.00 -5.16
C ARG A 136 7.14 -25.88 -4.77
N GLY A 137 5.91 -25.38 -4.94
CA GLY A 137 4.71 -26.20 -4.79
C GLY A 137 4.84 -27.41 -5.71
N GLY A 138 4.87 -28.60 -5.11
CA GLY A 138 4.68 -29.86 -5.83
C GLY A 138 3.20 -30.09 -6.09
N PRO A 139 2.88 -30.99 -7.05
CA PRO A 139 1.54 -31.17 -7.62
C PRO A 139 0.48 -31.59 -6.59
#